data_AF-A0AAD3DQ15-F1
#
_entry.id   AF-A0AAD3DQ15-F1
#
_cell.length_a   1.000
_cell.length_b   1.000
_cell.length_c   1.000
_cell.angle_alpha   90.00
_cell.angle_beta   90.00
_cell.angle_gamma   90.00
#
_symmetry.space_group_name_H-M   'P 1'
#
loop_
_entity.id
_entity.type
_entity.pdbx_description
1 polymer ?
#
loop_
_entity_poly.entity_id
_entity_poly.type
_entity_poly.pdbx_seq_one_letter_code
_entity_poly.pdbx_strand_id
1 'polypeptide(L)'
;MDGQAPYAVRLDPGVAQQLADQGGALLILDLPEGSYFGIDHMAFHCGPRFRGIKMLPPGPHFVCYSVPGSQRHGGGMGPLTGFFVNITAATAAGATGAAGSGSRSTTAGGGTVIVRRYDATQELLVGLPEEEAERYAQGVRRYEFDWGLAPYNLNAWRQWRELTSCLDARIMEALQPIG
;
A
#
# COMPACT_ATOMS: atom_id res chain seq x y z
N MET A 1 26.94 12.56 3.55
CA MET A 1 25.59 12.62 2.95
C MET A 1 24.63 12.87 4.08
N ASP A 2 24.05 14.06 4.14
CA ASP A 2 23.16 14.45 5.22
C ASP A 2 21.97 13.49 5.27
N GLY A 3 21.80 12.81 6.40
CA GLY A 3 20.85 11.72 6.64
C GLY A 3 19.39 12.17 6.69
N GLN A 4 19.01 13.17 5.91
CA GLN A 4 17.63 13.60 5.78
C GLN A 4 16.90 12.57 4.89
N ALA A 5 15.80 12.02 5.41
CA ALA A 5 14.97 11.10 4.64
C ALA A 5 14.56 11.77 3.32
N PRO A 6 14.63 11.08 2.17
CA PRO A 6 14.36 11.66 0.85
C PRO A 6 12.91 12.18 0.71
N TYR A 7 12.04 11.81 1.64
CA TYR A 7 10.68 12.30 1.76
C TYR A 7 10.35 12.50 3.23
N ALA A 8 9.99 13.73 3.60
CA ALA A 8 9.59 14.10 4.95
C ALA A 8 8.33 14.96 4.89
N VAL A 9 7.21 14.42 5.36
CA VAL A 9 5.99 15.19 5.57
C VAL A 9 6.08 15.83 6.95
N ARG A 10 5.97 17.17 7.01
CA ARG A 10 5.85 17.88 8.30
C ARG A 10 4.39 17.85 8.73
N LEU A 11 4.07 16.98 9.69
CA LEU A 11 2.76 16.89 10.32
C LEU A 11 2.90 17.15 11.83
N ASP A 12 1.88 17.76 12.41
CA ASP A 12 1.75 17.77 13.86
C ASP A 12 1.67 16.32 14.38
N PRO A 13 2.40 15.94 15.44
CA PRO A 13 2.41 14.55 15.92
C PRO A 13 1.02 14.01 16.29
N GLY A 14 0.13 14.83 16.86
CA GLY A 14 -1.23 14.42 17.20
C GLY A 14 -2.07 14.16 15.95
N VAL A 15 -1.92 15.02 14.93
CA VAL A 15 -2.57 14.83 13.62
C VAL A 15 -2.03 13.60 12.90
N ALA A 16 -0.71 13.37 12.94
CA ALA A 16 -0.08 12.19 12.36
C ALA A 16 -0.60 10.90 13.01
N GLN A 17 -0.68 10.86 14.34
CA GLN A 17 -1.24 9.74 15.08
C GLN A 17 -2.70 9.48 14.68
N GLN A 18 -3.53 10.53 14.64
CA GLN A 18 -4.93 10.40 14.23
C GLN A 18 -5.08 9.86 12.80
N LEU A 19 -4.27 10.35 11.87
CA LEU A 19 -4.28 9.88 10.47
C LEU A 19 -3.79 8.43 10.33
N ALA A 20 -2.84 8.00 11.17
CA ALA A 20 -2.39 6.61 11.20
C ALA A 20 -3.46 5.69 11.78
N ASP A 21 -4.17 6.14 12.82
CA ASP A 21 -5.24 5.37 13.46
C ASP A 21 -6.51 5.28 12.58
N GLN A 22 -6.85 6.36 11.86
CA GLN A 22 -8.08 6.47 11.06
C GLN A 22 -7.89 6.09 9.58
N GLY A 23 -6.69 6.31 9.05
CA GLY A 23 -6.33 5.98 7.67
C GLY A 23 -6.01 4.50 7.49
N GLY A 24 -5.98 4.06 6.24
CA GLY A 24 -5.49 2.75 5.87
C GLY A 24 -3.97 2.66 5.80
N ALA A 25 -3.48 1.43 5.68
CA ALA A 25 -2.08 1.14 5.43
C ALA A 25 -1.95 0.04 4.36
N LEU A 26 -0.89 0.15 3.57
CA LEU A 26 -0.46 -0.86 2.61
C LEU A 26 0.93 -1.35 3.04
N LEU A 27 1.00 -2.57 3.54
CA LEU A 27 2.25 -3.23 3.91
C LEU A 27 2.74 -4.09 2.74
N ILE A 28 3.97 -3.85 2.31
CA ILE A 28 4.65 -4.56 1.25
C ILE A 28 5.82 -5.35 1.84
N LEU A 29 5.74 -6.67 1.69
CA LEU A 29 6.74 -7.63 2.13
C LEU A 29 7.61 -8.07 0.95
N ASP A 30 8.90 -8.19 1.20
CA ASP A 30 9.88 -8.83 0.32
C ASP A 30 10.03 -8.23 -1.09
N LEU A 31 9.58 -6.98 -1.30
CA LEU A 31 9.86 -6.25 -2.52
C LEU A 31 11.39 -5.99 -2.62
N PRO A 32 12.05 -6.35 -3.74
CA PRO A 32 13.50 -6.22 -3.87
C PRO A 32 14.00 -4.79 -3.67
N GLU A 33 15.16 -4.62 -3.02
CA GLU A 33 15.85 -3.34 -2.97
C GLU A 33 16.21 -2.86 -4.38
N GLY A 34 16.12 -1.56 -4.62
CA GLY A 34 16.29 -0.94 -5.93
C GLY A 34 15.02 -0.94 -6.78
N SER A 35 13.92 -1.55 -6.31
CA SER A 35 12.62 -1.47 -6.97
C SER A 35 12.12 -0.03 -7.05
N TYR A 36 11.33 0.24 -8.08
CA TYR A 36 10.49 1.43 -8.15
C TYR A 36 9.11 1.07 -7.59
N PHE A 37 8.55 1.91 -6.73
CA PHE A 37 7.20 1.76 -6.19
C PHE A 37 6.46 3.09 -6.27
N GLY A 38 5.34 3.11 -6.98
CA GLY A 38 4.44 4.25 -7.10
C GLY A 38 3.11 3.99 -6.41
N ILE A 39 2.55 5.04 -5.84
CA ILE A 39 1.17 5.07 -5.37
C ILE A 39 0.57 6.44 -5.68
N ASP A 40 -0.49 6.46 -6.49
CA ASP A 40 -1.16 7.66 -6.99
C ASP A 40 -0.18 8.70 -7.56
N HIS A 41 0.09 9.77 -6.80
CA HIS A 41 0.99 10.88 -7.15
C HIS A 41 2.36 10.80 -6.47
N MET A 42 2.68 9.69 -5.81
CA MET A 42 3.97 9.47 -5.16
C MET A 42 4.73 8.33 -5.83
N ALA A 43 6.04 8.44 -5.80
CA ALA A 43 6.97 7.43 -6.27
C ALA A 43 8.17 7.33 -5.34
N PHE A 44 8.68 6.12 -5.19
CA PHE A 44 9.77 5.77 -4.30
C PHE A 44 10.77 4.89 -5.05
N HIS A 45 12.05 5.18 -4.85
CA HIS A 45 13.10 4.19 -5.03
C HIS A 45 13.24 3.41 -3.72
N CYS A 46 12.93 2.12 -3.76
CA CYS A 46 12.84 1.27 -2.58
C CYS A 46 14.23 0.92 -2.06
N GLY A 47 14.61 1.50 -0.93
CA GLY A 47 15.77 1.06 -0.15
C GLY A 47 15.43 -0.13 0.77
N PRO A 48 16.40 -0.63 1.56
CA PRO A 48 16.22 -1.80 2.44
C PRO A 48 15.19 -1.57 3.56
N ARG A 49 14.78 -0.32 3.73
CA ARG A 49 13.88 0.18 4.76
C ARG A 49 12.42 0.27 4.30
N PHE A 50 12.17 0.27 3.00
CA PHE A 50 10.83 0.47 2.46
C PHE A 50 9.95 -0.74 2.78
N ARG A 51 8.78 -0.48 3.38
CA ARG A 51 7.77 -1.50 3.71
C ARG A 51 6.37 -1.11 3.24
N GLY A 52 6.21 -0.01 2.51
CA GLY A 52 4.91 0.43 1.99
C GLY A 52 4.48 1.79 2.53
N ILE A 53 3.17 1.98 2.70
CA ILE A 53 2.52 3.29 2.87
C ILE A 53 1.55 3.29 4.04
N LYS A 54 1.52 4.36 4.82
CA LYS A 54 0.55 4.60 5.92
C LYS A 54 -0.25 5.88 5.69
N MET A 55 -1.34 6.04 6.46
CA MET A 55 -2.22 7.21 6.41
C MET A 55 -2.95 7.35 5.07
N LEU A 56 -3.26 6.24 4.41
CA LEU A 56 -4.03 6.23 3.17
C LEU A 56 -5.47 6.67 3.47
N PRO A 57 -5.99 7.72 2.81
CA PRO A 57 -7.39 8.09 2.93
C PRO A 57 -8.32 6.96 2.47
N PRO A 58 -9.59 6.91 2.93
CA PRO A 58 -10.57 5.99 2.36
C PRO A 58 -10.82 6.26 0.87
N GLY A 59 -10.97 5.17 0.10
CA GLY A 59 -11.25 5.19 -1.32
C GLY A 59 -10.26 4.37 -2.16
N PRO A 60 -10.37 4.47 -3.49
CA PRO A 60 -9.47 3.80 -4.42
C PRO A 60 -8.08 4.42 -4.39
N HIS A 61 -7.07 3.59 -4.48
CA HIS A 61 -5.67 3.96 -4.69
C HIS A 61 -5.08 3.07 -5.78
N PHE A 62 -4.20 3.62 -6.61
CA PHE A 62 -3.50 2.87 -7.64
C PHE A 62 -2.05 2.67 -7.25
N VAL A 63 -1.63 1.41 -7.20
CA VAL A 63 -0.26 1.01 -6.90
C VAL A 63 0.41 0.57 -8.21
N CYS A 64 1.65 1.00 -8.42
CA CYS A 64 2.49 0.45 -9.47
C CYS A 64 3.88 0.15 -8.94
N TYR A 65 4.55 -0.84 -9.51
CA TYR A 65 5.92 -1.17 -9.14
C TYR A 65 6.66 -1.81 -10.31
N SER A 66 7.98 -1.72 -10.26
CA SER A 66 8.88 -2.44 -11.15
C SER A 66 10.09 -2.87 -10.33
N VAL A 67 10.54 -4.10 -10.53
CA VAL A 67 11.67 -4.68 -9.79
C VAL A 67 12.93 -4.67 -10.65
N PRO A 68 14.13 -4.64 -10.06
CA PRO A 68 15.35 -4.82 -10.82
C PRO A 68 15.38 -6.18 -11.51
N GLY A 69 15.63 -6.18 -12.82
CA GLY A 69 15.81 -7.38 -13.61
C GLY A 69 17.11 -8.09 -13.28
N SER A 70 17.22 -9.35 -13.69
CA SER A 70 18.45 -10.10 -13.47
C SER A 70 19.61 -9.46 -14.25
N GLN A 71 20.78 -9.39 -13.63
CA GLN A 71 22.01 -8.96 -14.31
C GLN A 71 22.34 -9.87 -15.52
N ARG A 72 21.88 -11.12 -15.49
CA ARG A 72 22.01 -12.07 -16.61
C ARG A 72 21.15 -11.70 -17.81
N HIS A 73 20.10 -10.90 -17.62
CA HIS A 73 19.18 -10.44 -18.67
C HIS A 73 19.30 -8.93 -18.93
N GLY A 74 20.49 -8.35 -18.72
CA GLY A 74 20.79 -6.95 -19.08
C GLY A 74 20.64 -5.93 -17.95
N GLY A 75 20.28 -6.35 -16.73
CA GLY A 75 20.40 -5.53 -15.52
C GLY A 75 19.53 -4.26 -15.46
N GLY A 76 18.51 -4.16 -16.32
CA GLY A 76 17.54 -3.06 -16.35
C GLY A 76 16.36 -3.27 -15.40
N MET A 77 15.39 -2.35 -15.43
CA MET A 77 14.13 -2.51 -14.70
C MET A 77 13.21 -3.50 -15.42
N GLY A 78 12.51 -4.32 -14.63
CA GLY A 78 11.44 -5.19 -15.13
C GLY A 78 10.23 -4.40 -15.62
N PRO A 79 9.20 -5.08 -16.14
CA PRO A 79 7.96 -4.42 -16.55
C PRO A 79 7.32 -3.66 -15.38
N LEU A 80 6.60 -2.57 -15.70
CA LEU A 80 5.77 -1.87 -14.73
C LEU A 80 4.48 -2.66 -14.54
N THR A 81 4.26 -3.18 -13.35
CA THR A 81 3.02 -3.85 -12.95
C THR A 81 2.24 -2.93 -12.03
N GLY A 82 0.90 -2.91 -12.14
CA GLY A 82 0.06 -2.11 -11.27
C GLY A 82 -1.30 -2.73 -11.00
N PHE A 83 -1.90 -2.32 -9.88
CA PHE A 83 -3.21 -2.78 -9.41
C PHE A 83 -3.87 -1.70 -8.56
N PHE A 84 -5.20 -1.76 -8.46
CA PHE A 84 -5.93 -0.91 -7.52
C PHE A 84 -6.01 -1.57 -6.14
N VAL A 85 -6.08 -0.75 -5.11
CA VAL A 85 -6.52 -1.15 -3.77
C VAL A 85 -7.62 -0.22 -3.32
N ASN A 86 -8.56 -0.74 -2.55
CA ASN A 86 -9.63 0.08 -1.97
C ASN A 86 -9.45 0.12 -0.46
N ILE A 87 -9.25 1.32 0.07
CA ILE A 87 -9.16 1.55 1.51
C ILE A 87 -10.57 1.84 2.02
N THR A 88 -11.09 0.94 2.83
CA THR A 88 -12.38 1.16 3.49
C THR A 88 -12.20 2.13 4.66
N ALA A 89 -13.21 2.96 4.92
CA ALA A 89 -13.22 3.75 6.14
C ALA A 89 -13.29 2.80 7.35
N ALA A 90 -12.59 3.14 8.44
CA ALA A 90 -12.70 2.41 9.69
C ALA A 90 -14.18 2.42 10.14
N THR A 91 -14.85 1.27 10.05
CA THR A 91 -16.18 1.10 10.63
C THR A 91 -16.04 0.69 12.09
N ALA A 92 -16.95 1.18 12.94
CA ALA A 92 -17.09 0.61 14.27
C ALA A 92 -17.30 -0.91 14.12
N ALA A 93 -16.51 -1.70 14.85
CA ALA A 93 -16.38 -3.15 14.72
C ALA A 93 -17.70 -3.86 14.35
N GLY A 94 -17.79 -4.43 13.14
CA GLY A 94 -18.97 -5.23 12.77
C GLY A 94 -19.24 -5.53 11.29
N ALA A 95 -18.53 -4.95 10.31
CA ALA A 95 -18.81 -5.20 8.89
C ALA A 95 -17.68 -5.98 8.22
N THR A 96 -17.89 -7.28 7.97
CA THR A 96 -17.08 -8.11 7.07
C THR A 96 -17.34 -7.65 5.64
N GLY A 97 -16.38 -6.94 5.04
CA GLY A 97 -16.44 -6.54 3.63
C GLY A 97 -16.34 -7.76 2.71
N ALA A 98 -17.17 -7.79 1.66
CA ALA A 98 -17.21 -8.87 0.68
C ALA A 98 -15.86 -9.04 -0.04
N ALA A 99 -15.48 -10.29 -0.23
CA ALA A 99 -14.26 -10.71 -0.92
C ALA A 99 -14.39 -10.49 -2.44
N GLY A 100 -13.89 -9.37 -2.93
CA GLY A 100 -13.66 -9.09 -4.35
C GLY A 100 -12.16 -9.11 -4.68
N SER A 101 -11.81 -9.84 -5.75
CA SER A 101 -10.51 -10.02 -6.43
C SER A 101 -9.23 -9.54 -5.71
N GLY A 102 -8.39 -10.50 -5.29
CA GLY A 102 -6.97 -10.34 -4.96
C GLY A 102 -6.58 -9.50 -3.73
N SER A 103 -7.32 -8.44 -3.37
CA SER A 103 -7.00 -7.50 -2.29
C SER A 103 -7.86 -7.69 -1.05
N ARG A 104 -7.61 -8.79 -0.33
CA ARG A 104 -8.19 -8.99 0.99
C ARG A 104 -7.62 -7.96 1.98
N SER A 105 -8.49 -7.10 2.47
CA SER A 105 -8.19 -6.07 3.47
C SER A 105 -8.74 -6.48 4.84
N THR A 106 -8.00 -6.23 5.92
CA THR A 106 -8.52 -6.49 7.27
C THR A 106 -8.91 -5.18 7.96
N THR A 107 -10.07 -5.17 8.62
CA THR A 107 -10.65 -3.99 9.30
C THR A 107 -10.87 -4.23 10.80
N ALA A 108 -10.53 -5.41 11.32
CA ALA A 108 -10.75 -5.75 12.72
C ALA A 108 -9.88 -4.86 13.64
N GLY A 109 -10.52 -3.90 14.32
CA GLY A 109 -9.90 -3.11 15.39
C GLY A 109 -9.11 -1.86 14.95
N GLY A 110 -9.30 -1.34 13.74
CA GLY A 110 -8.67 -0.08 13.30
C GLY A 110 -8.86 0.21 11.82
N GLY A 111 -8.06 1.13 11.29
CA GLY A 111 -7.97 1.40 9.85
C GLY A 111 -7.65 0.15 9.02
N THR A 112 -8.02 0.21 7.74
CA THR A 112 -7.89 -0.88 6.79
C THR A 112 -6.43 -1.16 6.47
N VAL A 113 -5.97 -2.38 6.76
CA VAL A 113 -4.60 -2.79 6.43
C VAL A 113 -4.64 -3.83 5.31
N ILE A 114 -3.92 -3.54 4.24
CA ILE A 114 -3.73 -4.45 3.11
C ILE A 114 -2.29 -4.92 3.15
N VAL A 115 -2.09 -6.25 3.09
CA VAL A 115 -0.77 -6.86 3.11
C VAL A 115 -0.50 -7.56 1.78
N ARG A 116 0.67 -7.30 1.21
CA ARG A 116 1.16 -7.92 -0.02
C ARG A 116 2.56 -8.46 0.18
N ARG A 117 2.86 -9.58 -0.45
CA ARG A 117 4.21 -10.14 -0.52
C ARG A 117 4.63 -10.25 -1.98
N TYR A 118 5.86 -9.88 -2.27
CA TYR A 118 6.43 -10.13 -3.59
C TYR A 118 6.76 -11.62 -3.75
N ASP A 119 6.15 -12.25 -4.74
CA ASP A 119 6.49 -13.61 -5.16
C ASP A 119 7.45 -13.52 -6.35
N ALA A 120 8.70 -13.92 -6.16
CA ALA A 120 9.72 -13.88 -7.20
C ALA A 120 9.49 -14.89 -8.33
N THR A 121 8.69 -15.94 -8.11
CA THR A 121 8.33 -16.91 -9.14
C THR A 121 7.27 -16.34 -10.07
N GLN A 122 6.29 -15.63 -9.51
CA GLN A 122 5.22 -14.99 -10.28
C GLN A 122 5.60 -13.58 -10.76
N GLU A 123 6.65 -12.98 -10.20
CA GLU A 123 7.03 -11.58 -10.36
C GLU A 123 5.90 -10.61 -9.98
N LEU A 124 5.05 -11.02 -9.02
CA LEU A 124 3.84 -10.31 -8.61
C LEU A 124 3.80 -10.01 -7.11
N LEU A 125 3.20 -8.86 -6.76
CA LEU A 125 2.74 -8.60 -5.39
C LEU A 125 1.42 -9.32 -5.16
N VAL A 126 1.46 -10.40 -4.38
CA VAL A 126 0.32 -11.28 -4.13
C VAL A 126 -0.26 -11.10 -2.72
N GLY A 127 -1.53 -11.46 -2.55
CA GLY A 127 -2.15 -11.55 -1.24
C GLY A 127 -1.64 -12.74 -0.42
N LEU A 128 -1.70 -12.62 0.90
CA LEU A 128 -1.32 -13.68 1.83
C LEU A 128 -2.57 -14.46 2.31
N PRO A 129 -2.39 -15.69 2.86
CA PRO A 129 -3.44 -16.36 3.63
C PRO A 129 -3.99 -15.45 4.74
N GLU A 130 -5.29 -15.56 5.04
CA GLU A 130 -6.00 -14.64 5.93
C GLU A 130 -5.37 -14.52 7.32
N GLU A 131 -5.05 -15.65 7.95
CA GLU A 131 -4.44 -15.69 9.28
C GLU A 131 -3.06 -15.00 9.29
N GLU A 132 -2.27 -15.20 8.24
CA GLU A 132 -0.96 -14.58 8.10
C GLU A 132 -1.08 -13.06 7.87
N ALA A 133 -1.98 -12.65 6.97
CA ALA A 133 -2.25 -11.25 6.68
C ALA A 133 -2.73 -10.50 7.93
N GLU A 134 -3.60 -11.10 8.74
CA GLU A 134 -4.13 -10.50 9.95
C GLU A 134 -3.04 -10.32 11.03
N ARG A 135 -2.12 -11.28 11.17
CA ARG A 135 -0.98 -11.14 12.08
C ARG A 135 -0.11 -9.93 11.71
N TYR A 136 0.19 -9.75 10.42
CA TYR A 136 0.94 -8.58 9.95
C TYR A 136 0.15 -7.27 10.13
N ALA A 137 -1.15 -7.30 9.84
CA ALA A 137 -2.02 -6.16 10.04
C ALA A 137 -2.05 -5.71 11.51
N GLN A 138 -2.08 -6.64 12.46
CA GLN A 138 -1.96 -6.33 13.89
C GLN A 138 -0.62 -5.67 14.23
N GLY A 139 0.49 -6.14 13.66
CA GLY A 139 1.79 -5.50 13.84
C GLY A 139 1.83 -4.06 13.30
N VAL A 140 1.18 -3.80 12.16
CA VAL A 140 1.02 -2.43 11.62
C VAL A 140 0.23 -1.55 12.59
N ARG A 141 -0.91 -2.05 13.12
CA ARG A 141 -1.73 -1.34 14.11
C ARG A 141 -1.00 -1.10 15.44
N ARG A 142 -0.01 -1.92 15.76
CA ARG A 142 0.89 -1.76 16.93
C ARG A 142 2.14 -0.94 16.64
N TYR A 143 2.22 -0.31 15.47
CA TYR A 143 3.36 0.54 15.07
C TYR A 143 4.69 -0.21 14.90
N GLU A 144 4.69 -1.55 14.82
CA GLU A 144 5.91 -2.35 14.67
C GLU A 144 6.63 -2.10 13.32
N PHE A 145 5.87 -1.65 12.31
CA PHE A 145 6.36 -1.32 10.97
C PHE A 145 6.50 0.19 10.71
N ASP A 146 6.24 1.05 11.71
CA ASP A 146 6.06 2.49 11.51
C ASP A 146 7.24 3.16 10.77
N TRP A 147 8.46 2.71 11.08
CA TRP A 147 9.71 3.22 10.51
C TRP A 147 9.88 2.91 9.01
N GLY A 148 9.23 1.86 8.51
CA GLY A 148 9.33 1.42 7.11
C GLY A 148 8.15 1.86 6.24
N LEU A 149 7.08 2.37 6.85
CA LEU A 149 5.89 2.85 6.15
C LEU A 149 5.98 4.35 5.88
N ALA A 150 6.04 4.73 4.60
CA ALA A 150 6.06 6.13 4.20
C ALA A 150 4.67 6.77 4.39
N PRO A 151 4.57 7.99 4.93
CA PRO A 151 3.29 8.67 5.11
C PRO A 151 2.71 9.13 3.75
N TYR A 152 1.43 8.92 3.54
CA TYR A 152 0.78 9.34 2.30
C TYR A 152 0.78 10.87 2.12
N ASN A 153 0.97 11.36 0.89
CA ASN A 153 0.92 12.79 0.58
C ASN A 153 -0.54 13.30 0.52
N LEU A 154 -1.06 13.71 1.66
CA LEU A 154 -2.43 14.21 1.78
C LEU A 154 -2.70 15.49 0.96
N ASN A 155 -1.69 16.25 0.57
CA ASN A 155 -1.88 17.43 -0.27
C ASN A 155 -2.34 17.07 -1.69
N ALA A 156 -1.90 15.90 -2.19
CA ALA A 156 -2.27 15.41 -3.52
C ALA A 156 -3.59 14.62 -3.51
N TRP A 157 -4.11 14.26 -2.33
CA TRP A 157 -5.32 13.44 -2.20
C TRP A 157 -6.54 14.05 -2.88
N ARG A 158 -6.74 15.37 -2.75
CA ARG A 158 -7.89 16.05 -3.39
C ARG A 158 -7.90 15.83 -4.90
N GLN A 159 -6.75 16.02 -5.54
CA GLN A 159 -6.60 15.82 -6.97
C GLN A 159 -6.82 14.36 -7.35
N TRP A 160 -6.25 13.43 -6.59
CA TRP A 160 -6.45 12.00 -6.81
C TRP A 160 -7.93 11.59 -6.73
N ARG A 161 -8.64 12.08 -5.72
CA ARG A 161 -10.08 11.81 -5.52
C ARG A 161 -10.93 12.34 -6.67
N GLU A 162 -10.55 13.48 -7.26
CA GLU A 162 -11.21 14.01 -8.46
C GLU A 162 -10.95 13.14 -9.70
N LEU A 163 -9.71 12.65 -9.89
CA LEU A 163 -9.35 11.74 -10.99
C LEU A 163 -10.03 10.37 -10.89
N THR A 164 -10.36 9.93 -9.68
CA THR A 164 -10.92 8.60 -9.39
C THR A 164 -12.39 8.63 -9.00
N SER A 165 -13.08 9.76 -9.16
CA SER A 165 -14.46 9.93 -8.68
C SER A 165 -15.49 9.00 -9.34
N CYS A 166 -15.16 8.40 -10.49
CA CYS A 166 -15.98 7.42 -11.19
C CYS A 166 -15.62 5.96 -10.89
N LEU A 167 -14.56 5.71 -10.12
CA LEU A 167 -14.14 4.37 -9.72
C LEU A 167 -14.90 3.97 -8.46
N ASP A 168 -15.86 3.05 -8.61
CA ASP A 168 -16.49 2.37 -7.47
C ASP A 168 -15.90 0.97 -7.26
N ALA A 169 -16.25 0.33 -6.14
CA ALA A 169 -15.78 -1.01 -5.81
C ALA A 169 -16.09 -2.04 -6.90
N ARG A 170 -17.26 -1.92 -7.55
CA ARG A 170 -17.70 -2.85 -8.60
C ARG A 170 -16.85 -2.70 -9.85
N ILE A 171 -16.53 -1.47 -10.23
CA ILE A 171 -15.66 -1.18 -11.38
C ILE A 171 -14.25 -1.69 -11.11
N MET A 172 -13.72 -1.48 -9.90
CA MET A 172 -12.41 -2.02 -9.53
C MET A 172 -12.38 -3.55 -9.60
N GLU A 173 -13.41 -4.23 -9.06
CA GLU A 173 -13.53 -5.69 -9.14
C GLU A 173 -13.64 -6.19 -10.58
N ALA A 174 -14.32 -5.45 -11.46
CA ALA A 174 -14.48 -5.83 -12.86
C ALA A 174 -13.22 -5.59 -13.72
N LEU A 175 -12.40 -4.59 -13.37
CA LEU A 175 -11.22 -4.19 -14.15
C LEU A 175 -9.93 -4.89 -13.71
N GLN A 176 -9.86 -5.37 -12.47
CA GLN A 176 -8.69 -6.12 -12.03
C GLN A 176 -8.69 -7.49 -12.71
N PRO A 177 -7.57 -7.90 -13.32
CA PRO A 177 -7.47 -9.26 -13.83
C PRO A 177 -7.76 -10.24 -12.69
N ILE A 178 -8.58 -11.25 -12.98
CA ILE A 178 -8.89 -12.34 -12.06
C ILE A 178 -7.60 -13.14 -11.90
N GLY A 179 -6.82 -12.81 -10.87
CA GLY A 179 -5.59 -13.48 -10.47
C GLY A 179 -5.75 -14.17 -9.13
#